data_AF-A0A8S3YJD7-F1
#
_entry.id   AF-A0A8S3YJD7-F1
#
_cell.length_a   1.000
_cell.length_b   1.000
_cell.length_c   1.000
_cell.angle_alpha   90.00
_cell.angle_beta   90.00
_cell.angle_gamma   90.00
#
_symmetry.space_group_name_H-M   'P 1'
#
loop_
_entity.id
_entity.type
_entity.pdbx_description
1 polymer ?
#
loop_
_entity_poly.entity_id
_entity_poly.type
_entity_poly.pdbx_seq_one_letter_code
_entity_poly.pdbx_strand_id
1 'polypeptide(L)'
;MAVNDRQIVDKFIEDGDFERLLQLPETLDDFTESSIVKCVVYFLKSSDEVLEAATKHVPETEISTHVPWVKESMQSPFTDKRCYVLNVMLCQKFSPHFLQEEARLMPFDCVLSLAKYFHFLLSWVPTDPDCDSHVPSLEQIIDWLNALLDGHFQQLKLAEDSTAVIESLQEQVTLMTKWQIESKALQGTLLELNRLFEKQQQQRSTKMGDYCIEVISF
;
A
#
# COMPACT_ATOMS: atom_id res chain seq x y z
N MET A 1 20.85 20.15 -1.06
CA MET A 1 20.20 21.41 -1.45
C MET A 1 18.69 21.20 -1.47
N ALA A 2 18.08 20.88 -0.32
CA ALA A 2 16.67 20.44 -0.20
C ALA A 2 15.67 21.59 0.10
N VAL A 3 15.99 22.82 -0.34
CA VAL A 3 15.23 24.03 0.07
C VAL A 3 14.23 24.47 -1.01
N ASN A 4 14.31 23.92 -2.23
CA ASN A 4 13.56 24.44 -3.37
C ASN A 4 12.18 23.77 -3.54
N ASP A 5 12.06 22.46 -3.30
CA ASP A 5 10.81 21.71 -3.50
C ASP A 5 9.70 22.18 -2.54
N ARG A 6 10.03 22.39 -1.26
CA ARG A 6 9.06 22.83 -0.25
C ARG A 6 8.43 24.19 -0.59
N GLN A 7 9.23 25.14 -1.07
CA GLN A 7 8.75 26.46 -1.48
C GLN A 7 7.90 26.40 -2.74
N ILE A 8 8.25 25.50 -3.67
CA ILE A 8 7.48 25.26 -4.89
C ILE A 8 6.11 24.65 -4.54
N VAL A 9 6.07 23.65 -3.65
CA VAL A 9 4.83 23.04 -3.17
C VAL A 9 3.97 24.05 -2.43
N ASP A 10 4.55 24.83 -1.52
CA ASP A 10 3.82 25.88 -0.80
C ASP A 10 3.20 26.89 -1.76
N LYS A 11 3.96 27.31 -2.78
CA LYS A 11 3.46 28.23 -3.79
C LYS A 11 2.30 27.63 -4.61
N PHE A 12 2.41 26.37 -5.04
CA PHE A 12 1.32 25.74 -5.79
C PHE A 12 0.07 25.45 -4.93
N ILE A 13 0.25 25.20 -3.63
CA ILE A 13 -0.84 25.10 -2.67
C ILE A 13 -1.54 26.46 -2.51
N GLU A 14 -0.78 27.56 -2.41
CA GLU A 14 -1.31 28.92 -2.34
C GLU A 14 -2.02 29.34 -3.64
N ASP A 15 -1.45 28.98 -4.79
CA ASP A 15 -2.01 29.25 -6.11
C ASP A 15 -3.21 28.34 -6.44
N GLY A 16 -3.44 27.27 -5.66
CA GLY A 16 -4.51 26.29 -5.88
C GLY A 16 -4.32 25.45 -7.14
N ASP A 17 -3.08 25.23 -7.57
CA ASP A 17 -2.74 24.56 -8.82
C ASP A 17 -2.53 23.04 -8.60
N PHE A 18 -3.64 22.33 -8.45
CA PHE A 18 -3.67 20.88 -8.17
C PHE A 18 -3.07 20.02 -9.27
N GLU A 19 -3.25 20.41 -10.54
CA GLU A 19 -2.73 19.67 -11.69
C GLU A 19 -1.20 19.66 -11.65
N ARG A 20 -0.58 20.80 -11.35
CA ARG A 20 0.88 20.87 -11.21
C ARG A 20 1.36 20.12 -9.99
N LEU A 21 0.67 20.19 -8.86
CA LEU A 21 1.03 19.43 -7.66
C LEU A 21 1.10 17.92 -7.93
N LEU A 22 0.22 17.39 -8.77
CA LEU A 22 0.22 15.98 -9.17
C LEU A 22 1.41 15.57 -10.03
N GLN A 23 1.94 16.49 -10.84
CA GLN A 23 3.07 16.24 -11.74
C GLN A 23 4.44 16.47 -11.06
N LEU A 24 4.45 17.09 -9.86
CA LEU A 24 5.71 17.39 -9.16
C LEU A 24 6.57 16.16 -8.85
N PRO A 25 6.01 15.02 -8.40
CA PRO A 25 6.83 13.87 -8.08
C PRO A 25 7.54 13.26 -9.29
N GLU A 26 7.02 13.46 -10.50
CA GLU A 26 7.66 13.01 -11.75
C GLU A 26 8.70 14.01 -12.27
N THR A 27 8.58 15.28 -11.91
CA THR A 27 9.42 16.37 -12.43
C THR A 27 10.57 16.76 -11.52
N LEU A 28 10.50 16.39 -10.24
CA LEU A 28 11.53 16.69 -9.24
C LEU A 28 12.28 15.41 -8.84
N ASP A 29 13.60 15.40 -9.03
CA ASP A 29 14.47 14.26 -8.66
C ASP A 29 14.53 14.02 -7.15
N ASP A 30 14.40 15.08 -6.33
CA ASP A 30 14.43 15.04 -4.86
C ASP A 30 13.12 15.59 -4.27
N PHE A 31 12.04 14.79 -4.34
CA PHE A 31 10.76 15.14 -3.72
C PHE A 31 10.76 14.76 -2.23
N THR A 32 10.85 15.74 -1.33
CA THR A 32 11.05 15.47 0.12
C THR A 32 9.80 14.97 0.82
N GLU A 33 9.97 14.29 1.96
CA GLU A 33 8.87 13.81 2.80
C GLU A 33 7.99 14.94 3.32
N SER A 34 8.56 16.12 3.58
CA SER A 34 7.79 17.31 3.96
C SER A 34 6.84 17.72 2.84
N SER A 35 7.31 17.70 1.60
CA SER A 35 6.51 18.00 0.41
C SER A 35 5.41 16.96 0.20
N ILE A 36 5.72 15.65 0.35
CA ILE A 36 4.73 14.57 0.27
C ILE A 36 3.63 14.77 1.32
N VAL A 37 4.00 14.94 2.59
CA VAL A 37 3.06 15.11 3.70
C VAL A 37 2.17 16.33 3.50
N LYS A 38 2.75 17.46 3.06
CA LYS A 38 1.98 18.68 2.75
C LYS A 38 0.96 18.45 1.63
N CYS A 39 1.37 17.81 0.54
CA CYS A 39 0.48 17.46 -0.56
C CYS A 39 -0.66 16.54 -0.08
N VAL A 40 -0.35 15.48 0.67
CA VAL A 40 -1.34 14.55 1.23
C VAL A 40 -2.35 15.30 2.11
N VAL A 41 -1.88 16.14 3.04
CA VAL A 41 -2.77 16.96 3.89
C VAL A 41 -3.65 17.89 3.06
N TYR A 42 -3.08 18.52 2.03
CA TYR A 42 -3.82 19.41 1.15
C TYR A 42 -4.92 18.67 0.38
N PHE A 43 -4.61 17.51 -0.21
CA PHE A 43 -5.59 16.70 -0.93
C PHE A 43 -6.69 16.12 -0.02
N LEU A 44 -6.35 15.74 1.22
CA LEU A 44 -7.34 15.29 2.20
C LEU A 44 -8.30 16.40 2.63
N LYS A 45 -7.84 17.66 2.69
CA LYS A 45 -8.68 18.81 3.06
C LYS A 45 -9.48 19.40 1.90
N SER A 46 -9.12 19.06 0.67
CA SER A 46 -9.72 19.62 -0.53
C SER A 46 -11.09 19.01 -0.82
N SER A 47 -12.02 19.82 -1.33
CA SER A 47 -13.34 19.33 -1.74
C SER A 47 -13.24 18.43 -2.97
N ASP A 48 -14.20 17.51 -3.11
CA ASP A 48 -14.23 16.59 -4.25
C ASP A 48 -14.39 17.33 -5.59
N GLU A 49 -15.13 18.45 -5.63
CA GLU A 49 -15.29 19.27 -6.85
C GLU A 49 -13.96 19.79 -7.40
N VAL A 50 -13.05 20.19 -6.51
CA VAL A 50 -11.74 20.74 -6.89
C VAL A 50 -10.82 19.63 -7.39
N LEU A 51 -10.84 18.47 -6.71
CA LEU A 51 -10.13 17.27 -7.16
C LEU A 51 -10.65 16.78 -8.51
N GLU A 52 -11.96 16.85 -8.74
CA GLU A 52 -12.56 16.48 -10.02
C GLU A 52 -12.11 17.38 -11.18
N ALA A 53 -11.97 18.68 -10.93
CA ALA A 53 -11.46 19.63 -11.91
C ALA A 53 -9.98 19.38 -12.21
N ALA A 54 -9.17 19.07 -11.19
CA ALA A 54 -7.74 18.81 -11.33
C ALA A 54 -7.45 17.53 -12.11
N THR A 55 -8.23 16.47 -11.90
CA THR A 55 -8.05 15.19 -12.60
C THR A 55 -8.85 15.12 -13.91
N LYS A 56 -9.41 16.23 -14.40
CA LYS A 56 -10.26 16.24 -15.60
C LYS A 56 -9.51 15.82 -16.87
N HIS A 57 -8.21 16.07 -16.90
CA HIS A 57 -7.32 15.72 -18.01
C HIS A 57 -6.75 14.30 -17.90
N VAL A 58 -6.89 13.66 -16.74
CA VAL A 58 -6.43 12.29 -16.50
C VAL A 58 -7.43 11.33 -17.13
N PRO A 59 -7.00 10.45 -18.05
CA PRO A 59 -7.89 9.47 -18.66
C PRO A 59 -8.40 8.48 -17.62
N GLU A 60 -9.68 8.11 -17.72
CA GLU A 60 -10.37 7.21 -16.78
C GLU A 60 -9.70 5.83 -16.70
N THR A 61 -9.00 5.43 -17.77
CA THR A 61 -8.16 4.22 -17.81
C THR A 61 -6.99 4.28 -16.85
N GLU A 62 -6.37 5.44 -16.66
CA GLU A 62 -5.24 5.64 -15.74
C GLU A 62 -5.72 5.63 -14.28
N ILE A 63 -6.85 6.30 -14.01
CA ILE A 63 -7.51 6.23 -12.70
C ILE A 63 -7.83 4.77 -12.34
N SER A 64 -8.35 4.00 -13.30
CA SER A 64 -8.69 2.58 -13.10
C SER A 64 -7.47 1.66 -12.93
N THR A 65 -6.27 2.10 -13.28
CA THR A 65 -5.00 1.38 -13.04
C THR A 65 -4.46 1.66 -11.65
N HIS A 66 -4.52 2.91 -11.21
CA HIS A 66 -4.11 3.33 -9.86
C HIS A 66 -5.13 3.02 -8.77
N VAL A 67 -6.38 2.77 -9.16
CA VAL A 67 -7.51 2.48 -8.26
C VAL A 67 -8.21 1.20 -8.74
N PRO A 68 -7.51 0.05 -8.70
CA PRO A 68 -7.98 -1.22 -9.29
C PRO A 68 -9.30 -1.73 -8.68
N TRP A 69 -9.56 -1.43 -7.41
CA TRP A 69 -10.80 -1.82 -6.72
C TRP A 69 -12.08 -1.21 -7.30
N VAL A 70 -11.97 -0.18 -8.15
CA VAL A 70 -13.11 0.36 -8.93
C VAL A 70 -13.70 -0.71 -9.83
N LYS A 71 -12.85 -1.55 -10.44
CA LYS A 71 -13.29 -2.67 -11.29
C LYS A 71 -13.97 -3.78 -10.49
N GLU A 72 -13.60 -3.91 -9.22
CA GLU A 72 -14.11 -4.92 -8.28
C GLU A 72 -15.36 -4.45 -7.52
N SER A 73 -15.83 -3.22 -7.77
CA SER A 73 -16.98 -2.61 -7.10
C SER A 73 -16.87 -2.56 -5.57
N MET A 74 -15.65 -2.51 -5.03
CA MET A 74 -15.45 -2.30 -3.59
C MET A 74 -15.66 -0.84 -3.22
N GLN A 75 -16.30 -0.61 -2.07
CA GLN A 75 -16.51 0.73 -1.55
C GLN A 75 -15.27 1.20 -0.78
N SER A 76 -14.65 2.27 -1.27
CA SER A 76 -13.54 2.93 -0.60
C SER A 76 -14.05 4.07 0.30
N PRO A 77 -13.28 4.49 1.33
CA PRO A 77 -13.68 5.60 2.20
C PRO A 77 -13.66 6.97 1.52
N PHE A 78 -13.07 7.06 0.31
CA PHE A 78 -12.99 8.28 -0.48
C PHE A 78 -13.54 8.08 -1.90
N THR A 79 -13.64 9.17 -2.67
CA THR A 79 -13.93 9.13 -4.10
C THR A 79 -12.73 8.56 -4.86
N ASP A 80 -12.99 7.91 -6.00
CA ASP A 80 -11.95 7.25 -6.80
C ASP A 80 -10.83 8.21 -7.22
N LYS A 81 -11.21 9.46 -7.54
CA LYS A 81 -10.24 10.52 -7.87
C LYS A 81 -9.40 10.93 -6.67
N ARG A 82 -9.98 11.06 -5.48
CA ARG A 82 -9.19 11.32 -4.27
C ARG A 82 -8.24 10.16 -3.97
N CYS A 83 -8.69 8.93 -4.13
CA CYS A 83 -7.85 7.74 -4.01
C CYS A 83 -6.68 7.76 -5.01
N TYR A 84 -6.93 8.08 -6.28
CA TYR A 84 -5.89 8.22 -7.30
C TYR A 84 -4.80 9.21 -6.86
N VAL A 85 -5.21 10.42 -6.50
CA VAL A 85 -4.29 11.50 -6.10
C VAL A 85 -3.49 11.12 -4.85
N LEU A 86 -4.13 10.47 -3.87
CA LEU A 86 -3.44 9.97 -2.68
C LEU A 86 -2.44 8.86 -3.02
N ASN A 87 -2.81 7.90 -3.86
CA ASN A 87 -1.92 6.82 -4.26
C ASN A 87 -0.67 7.35 -4.98
N VAL A 88 -0.81 8.35 -5.86
CA VAL A 88 0.33 9.00 -6.52
C VAL A 88 1.33 9.53 -5.48
N MET A 89 0.85 10.16 -4.41
CA MET A 89 1.72 10.70 -3.35
C MET A 89 2.27 9.63 -2.41
N LEU A 90 1.45 8.63 -2.05
CA LEU A 90 1.82 7.58 -1.10
C LEU A 90 2.80 6.56 -1.69
N CYS A 91 2.82 6.39 -3.02
CA CYS A 91 3.76 5.51 -3.72
C CYS A 91 5.17 6.12 -3.84
N GLN A 92 5.35 7.41 -3.51
CA GLN A 92 6.64 8.06 -3.60
C GLN A 92 7.68 7.40 -2.68
N LYS A 93 8.95 7.48 -3.08
CA LYS A 93 10.04 6.97 -2.25
C LYS A 93 10.27 7.92 -1.07
N PHE A 94 10.37 7.37 0.12
CA PHE A 94 10.61 8.13 1.34
C PHE A 94 11.53 7.37 2.28
N SER A 95 12.15 8.09 3.20
CA SER A 95 12.80 7.53 4.38
C SER A 95 11.80 7.48 5.54
N PRO A 96 11.60 6.30 6.19
CA PRO A 96 10.67 6.18 7.31
C PRO A 96 10.97 7.16 8.47
N HIS A 97 12.26 7.49 8.68
CA HIS A 97 12.67 8.39 9.76
C HIS A 97 12.26 9.84 9.51
N PHE A 98 12.49 10.36 8.29
CA PHE A 98 12.07 11.70 7.92
C PHE A 98 10.55 11.80 7.78
N LEU A 99 9.91 10.73 7.29
CA LEU A 99 8.45 10.63 7.23
C LEU A 99 7.83 10.78 8.63
N GLN A 100 8.37 10.11 9.64
CA GLN A 100 7.86 10.17 11.00
C GLN A 100 7.95 11.58 11.62
N GLU A 101 9.01 12.34 11.31
CA GLU A 101 9.14 13.71 11.79
C GLU A 101 8.08 14.64 11.18
N GLU A 102 7.86 14.53 9.87
CA GLU A 102 6.90 15.36 9.15
C GLU A 102 5.45 14.92 9.41
N ALA A 103 5.20 13.61 9.54
CA ALA A 103 3.87 13.07 9.82
C ALA A 103 3.31 13.60 11.14
N ARG A 104 4.15 13.81 12.15
CA ARG A 104 3.78 14.38 13.46
C ARG A 104 3.17 15.78 13.37
N LEU A 105 3.51 16.52 12.32
CA LEU A 105 2.99 17.86 12.08
C LEU A 105 1.61 17.85 11.41
N MET A 106 1.09 16.67 11.04
CA MET A 106 -0.20 16.58 10.39
C MET A 106 -1.37 16.89 11.34
N PRO A 107 -2.44 17.52 10.83
CA PRO A 107 -3.67 17.66 11.59
C PRO A 107 -4.28 16.30 11.92
N PHE A 108 -4.81 16.16 13.14
CA PHE A 108 -5.35 14.88 13.63
C PHE A 108 -6.51 14.35 12.77
N ASP A 109 -7.38 15.21 12.24
CA ASP A 109 -8.47 14.79 11.35
C ASP A 109 -7.95 14.15 10.05
N CYS A 110 -6.83 14.67 9.52
CA CYS A 110 -6.15 14.09 8.36
C CYS A 110 -5.55 12.73 8.72
N VAL A 111 -4.93 12.61 9.91
CA VAL A 111 -4.37 11.35 10.42
C VAL A 111 -5.44 10.27 10.51
N LEU A 112 -6.61 10.57 11.09
CA LEU A 112 -7.72 9.62 11.17
C LEU A 112 -8.27 9.23 9.80
N SER A 113 -8.43 10.20 8.90
CA SER A 113 -8.93 9.95 7.55
C SER A 113 -7.96 9.05 6.77
N LEU A 114 -6.65 9.32 6.91
CA LEU A 114 -5.60 8.54 6.27
C LEU A 114 -5.46 7.14 6.90
N ALA A 115 -5.62 7.01 8.22
CA ALA A 115 -5.63 5.70 8.90
C ALA A 115 -6.81 4.82 8.44
N LYS A 116 -8.00 5.40 8.27
CA LYS A 116 -9.16 4.69 7.68
C LYS A 116 -8.87 4.24 6.25
N TYR A 117 -8.19 5.07 5.47
CA TYR A 117 -7.78 4.72 4.11
C TYR A 117 -6.75 3.59 4.09
N PHE A 118 -5.74 3.63 4.95
CA PHE A 118 -4.79 2.52 5.07
C PHE A 118 -5.44 1.23 5.56
N HIS A 119 -6.41 1.30 6.48
CA HIS A 119 -7.20 0.13 6.85
C HIS A 119 -7.91 -0.48 5.63
N PHE A 120 -8.55 0.35 4.80
CA PHE A 120 -9.15 -0.08 3.55
C PHE A 120 -8.09 -0.71 2.62
N LEU A 121 -6.94 -0.05 2.41
CA LEU A 121 -5.87 -0.60 1.58
C LEU A 121 -5.40 -1.96 2.11
N LEU A 122 -5.14 -2.11 3.42
CA LEU A 122 -4.76 -3.38 4.04
C LEU A 122 -5.81 -4.49 3.87
N SER A 123 -7.09 -4.14 3.80
CA SER A 123 -8.16 -5.10 3.52
C SER A 123 -8.23 -5.50 2.04
N TRP A 124 -7.73 -4.64 1.16
CA TRP A 124 -7.77 -4.82 -0.28
C TRP A 124 -6.46 -5.39 -0.88
N VAL A 125 -5.29 -5.15 -0.28
CA VAL A 125 -3.96 -5.41 -0.88
C VAL A 125 -3.96 -6.76 -1.61
N PRO A 126 -3.73 -6.77 -2.94
CA PRO A 126 -3.79 -7.98 -3.72
C PRO A 126 -2.71 -8.93 -3.24
N THR A 127 -3.03 -10.22 -3.22
CA THR A 127 -2.12 -11.28 -2.74
C THR A 127 -0.94 -11.52 -3.69
N ASP A 128 -0.92 -10.83 -4.84
CA ASP A 128 0.10 -10.95 -5.86
C ASP A 128 1.19 -9.87 -5.69
N PRO A 129 2.43 -10.25 -5.34
CA PRO A 129 3.54 -9.30 -5.16
C PRO A 129 3.98 -8.60 -6.46
N ASP A 130 3.55 -9.07 -7.63
CA ASP A 130 3.87 -8.47 -8.95
C ASP A 130 2.77 -7.51 -9.46
N CYS A 131 1.72 -7.26 -8.66
CA CYS A 131 0.58 -6.43 -9.08
C CYS A 131 0.92 -4.93 -8.99
N ASP A 132 1.20 -4.33 -10.16
CA ASP A 132 1.19 -2.91 -10.55
C ASP A 132 1.74 -1.85 -9.55
N SER A 133 2.75 -1.10 -10.01
CA SER A 133 3.49 -0.03 -9.32
C SER A 133 2.69 1.20 -8.86
N HIS A 134 1.36 1.14 -8.93
CA HIS A 134 0.47 2.30 -8.85
C HIS A 134 -0.34 2.37 -7.55
N VAL A 135 -0.25 1.34 -6.71
CA VAL A 135 -0.79 1.30 -5.33
C VAL A 135 0.38 1.16 -4.36
N PRO A 136 0.36 1.81 -3.17
CA PRO A 136 1.44 1.69 -2.20
C PRO A 136 1.67 0.23 -1.80
N SER A 137 2.93 -0.19 -1.73
CA SER A 137 3.27 -1.54 -1.30
C SER A 137 2.86 -1.78 0.15
N LEU A 138 2.72 -3.05 0.55
CA LEU A 138 2.42 -3.38 1.95
C LEU A 138 3.45 -2.77 2.91
N GLU A 139 4.73 -2.77 2.53
CA GLU A 139 5.80 -2.15 3.33
C GLU A 139 5.59 -0.64 3.47
N GLN A 140 5.28 0.06 2.36
CA GLN A 140 4.99 1.49 2.39
C GLN A 140 3.79 1.81 3.28
N ILE A 141 2.71 1.02 3.18
CA ILE A 141 1.51 1.18 4.01
C ILE A 141 1.85 1.01 5.49
N ILE A 142 2.66 -0.01 5.84
CA ILE A 142 3.10 -0.25 7.22
C ILE A 142 3.97 0.89 7.72
N ASP A 143 4.92 1.38 6.93
CA ASP A 143 5.80 2.50 7.32
C ASP A 143 5.00 3.78 7.56
N TRP A 144 4.03 4.09 6.69
CA TRP A 144 3.10 5.20 6.91
C TRP A 144 2.27 5.01 8.18
N LEU A 145 1.67 3.84 8.38
CA LEU A 145 0.91 3.56 9.60
C LEU A 145 1.76 3.73 10.86
N ASN A 146 2.98 3.21 10.87
CA ASN A 146 3.91 3.38 12.00
C ASN A 146 4.20 4.87 12.25
N ALA A 147 4.50 5.64 11.21
CA ALA A 147 4.73 7.08 11.31
C ALA A 147 3.52 7.83 11.91
N LEU A 148 2.30 7.49 11.47
CA LEU A 148 1.05 8.07 11.99
C LEU A 148 0.81 7.71 13.45
N LEU A 149 0.90 6.42 13.79
CA LEU A 149 0.60 5.90 15.12
C LEU A 149 1.59 6.45 16.15
N ASP A 150 2.89 6.45 15.83
CA ASP A 150 3.92 6.98 16.71
C ASP A 150 3.83 8.50 16.87
N GLY A 151 3.57 9.22 15.77
CA GLY A 151 3.45 10.68 15.77
C GLY A 151 2.25 11.20 16.56
N HIS A 152 1.14 10.44 16.58
CA HIS A 152 -0.15 10.89 17.13
C HIS A 152 -0.69 10.00 18.26
N PHE A 153 0.15 9.15 18.87
CA PHE A 153 -0.25 8.17 19.89
C PHE A 153 -1.13 8.76 21.00
N GLN A 154 -0.76 9.92 21.57
CA GLN A 154 -1.53 10.54 22.65
C GLN A 154 -2.92 10.99 22.19
N GLN A 155 -3.04 11.53 20.99
CA GLN A 155 -4.33 11.99 20.44
C GLN A 155 -5.21 10.79 20.09
N LEU A 156 -4.62 9.74 19.49
CA LEU A 156 -5.31 8.48 19.19
C LEU A 156 -5.82 7.76 20.43
N LYS A 157 -5.13 7.89 21.57
CA LYS A 157 -5.54 7.29 22.83
C LYS A 157 -6.68 8.05 23.52
N LEU A 158 -6.78 9.36 23.30
CA LEU A 158 -7.72 10.22 24.01
C LEU A 158 -9.00 10.50 23.22
N ALA A 159 -8.96 10.42 21.89
CA ALA A 159 -10.13 10.63 21.06
C ALA A 159 -11.05 9.40 21.07
N GLU A 160 -12.35 9.61 21.20
CA GLU A 160 -13.32 8.52 21.15
C GLU A 160 -13.45 7.97 19.72
N ASP A 161 -13.43 8.86 18.72
CA ASP A 161 -13.56 8.54 17.30
C ASP A 161 -12.41 7.70 16.74
N SER A 162 -11.23 7.73 17.36
CA SER A 162 -10.07 6.94 16.96
C SER A 162 -10.15 5.50 17.44
N THR A 163 -10.87 5.23 18.53
CA THR A 163 -10.89 3.90 19.16
C THR A 163 -11.39 2.84 18.19
N ALA A 164 -12.51 3.08 17.51
CA ALA A 164 -13.07 2.15 16.53
C ALA A 164 -12.13 1.89 15.33
N VAL A 165 -11.41 2.93 14.88
CA VAL A 165 -10.46 2.81 13.75
C VAL A 165 -9.25 1.98 14.16
N ILE A 166 -8.71 2.21 15.37
CA ILE A 166 -7.57 1.49 15.89
C ILE A 166 -7.92 0.03 16.20
N GLU A 167 -9.10 -0.23 16.75
CA GLU A 167 -9.61 -1.59 16.96
C GLU A 167 -9.71 -2.35 15.62
N SER A 168 -10.31 -1.72 14.59
CA SER A 168 -10.42 -2.33 13.26
C SER A 168 -9.03 -2.62 12.64
N LEU A 169 -8.09 -1.67 12.75
CA LEU A 169 -6.70 -1.86 12.31
C LEU A 169 -6.02 -3.01 13.05
N GLN A 170 -6.20 -3.11 14.37
CA GLN A 170 -5.63 -4.19 15.17
C GLN A 170 -6.19 -5.56 14.75
N GLU A 171 -7.50 -5.65 14.54
CA GLU A 171 -8.16 -6.85 14.04
C GLU A 171 -7.59 -7.26 12.67
N GLN A 172 -7.46 -6.32 11.75
CA GLN A 172 -6.91 -6.56 10.42
C GLN A 172 -5.46 -7.04 10.48
N VAL A 173 -4.60 -6.39 11.26
CA VAL A 173 -3.19 -6.81 11.43
C VAL A 173 -3.08 -8.19 12.07
N THR A 174 -3.96 -8.50 13.04
CA THR A 174 -4.02 -9.82 13.67
C THR A 174 -4.40 -10.89 12.66
N LEU A 175 -5.40 -10.62 11.83
CA LEU A 175 -5.84 -11.51 10.75
C LEU A 175 -4.71 -11.74 9.73
N MET A 176 -4.06 -10.67 9.27
CA MET A 176 -2.93 -10.75 8.33
C MET A 176 -1.76 -11.56 8.91
N THR A 177 -1.42 -11.35 10.18
CA THR A 177 -0.36 -12.09 10.87
C THR A 177 -0.68 -13.59 10.94
N LYS A 178 -1.93 -13.93 11.28
CA LYS A 178 -2.39 -15.32 11.30
C LYS A 178 -2.27 -15.97 9.93
N TRP A 179 -2.76 -15.30 8.88
CA TRP A 179 -2.63 -15.76 7.50
C TRP A 179 -1.17 -15.96 7.08
N GLN A 180 -0.28 -15.05 7.46
CA GLN A 180 1.14 -15.17 7.14
C GLN A 180 1.77 -16.39 7.81
N ILE A 181 1.41 -16.70 9.05
CA ILE A 181 1.89 -17.90 9.77
C ILE A 181 1.38 -19.17 9.07
N GLU A 182 0.08 -19.22 8.75
CA GLU A 182 -0.54 -20.36 8.07
C GLU A 182 0.06 -20.58 6.67
N SER A 183 0.29 -19.50 5.91
CA SER A 183 0.92 -19.56 4.60
C SER A 183 2.37 -20.06 4.67
N LYS A 184 3.15 -19.59 5.65
CA LYS A 184 4.51 -20.11 5.90
C LYS A 184 4.52 -21.59 6.26
N ALA A 185 3.57 -22.05 7.07
CA ALA A 185 3.42 -23.47 7.40
C ALA A 185 3.08 -24.31 6.16
N LEU A 186 2.17 -23.82 5.31
CA LEU A 186 1.83 -24.47 4.06
C LEU A 186 3.02 -24.53 3.10
N GLN A 187 3.74 -23.43 2.93
CA GLN A 187 4.94 -23.38 2.10
C GLN A 187 6.02 -24.37 2.61
N GLY A 188 6.18 -24.48 3.93
CA GLY A 188 7.06 -25.47 4.55
C GLY A 188 6.67 -26.91 4.20
N THR A 189 5.38 -27.25 4.32
CA THR A 189 4.90 -28.60 3.97
C THR A 189 5.03 -28.90 2.48
N LEU A 190 4.78 -27.92 1.60
CA LEU A 190 4.99 -28.06 0.16
C LEU A 190 6.46 -28.30 -0.20
N LEU A 191 7.39 -27.58 0.44
CA LEU A 191 8.82 -27.80 0.27
C LEU A 191 9.24 -29.22 0.70
N GLU A 192 8.69 -29.71 1.82
CA GLU A 192 8.95 -31.08 2.27
C GLU A 192 8.40 -32.13 1.30
N LEU A 193 7.17 -31.94 0.81
CA LEU A 193 6.57 -32.82 -0.19
C LEU A 193 7.40 -32.83 -1.47
N ASN A 194 7.82 -31.67 -1.97
CA ASN A 194 8.65 -31.59 -3.16
C ASN A 194 9.99 -32.32 -2.96
N ARG A 195 10.62 -32.18 -1.79
CA ARG A 195 11.85 -32.93 -1.45
C ARG A 195 11.62 -34.44 -1.42
N LEU A 196 10.46 -34.91 -0.97
CA LEU A 196 10.12 -36.33 -0.98
C LEU A 196 9.90 -36.84 -2.42
N PHE A 197 9.23 -36.06 -3.27
CA PHE A 197 9.06 -36.39 -4.68
C PHE A 197 10.40 -36.50 -5.42
N GLU A 198 11.32 -35.54 -5.22
CA GLU A 198 12.66 -35.56 -5.81
C GLU A 198 13.47 -36.78 -5.35
N LYS A 199 13.44 -37.09 -4.05
CA LYS A 199 14.08 -38.31 -3.50
C LYS A 199 13.46 -39.58 -4.08
N GLN A 200 12.15 -39.64 -4.26
CA GLN A 200 11.47 -40.80 -4.84
C GLN A 200 11.78 -40.96 -6.34
N GLN A 201 11.90 -39.86 -7.10
CA GLN A 201 12.37 -39.91 -8.49
C GLN A 201 13.81 -40.40 -8.60
N GLN A 202 14.72 -39.90 -7.77
CA GLN A 202 16.11 -40.38 -7.72
C GLN A 202 16.19 -41.86 -7.34
N GLN A 203 15.37 -42.31 -6.40
CA GLN A 203 15.28 -43.72 -6.03
C GLN A 203 14.65 -44.60 -7.11
N ARG A 204 13.65 -44.11 -7.87
CA ARG A 204 13.10 -44.84 -9.03
C ARG A 204 14.14 -44.99 -10.14
N SER A 205 14.92 -43.95 -10.42
CA SER A 205 16.01 -44.02 -11.41
C SER A 205 17.14 -44.98 -11.01
N THR A 206 17.33 -45.28 -9.72
CA THR A 206 18.37 -46.22 -9.23
C THR A 206 17.86 -47.63 -8.94
N LYS A 207 16.55 -47.81 -8.73
CA LYS A 207 15.94 -49.13 -8.43
C LYS A 207 15.27 -49.81 -9.62
N MET A 208 15.15 -49.13 -10.76
CA MET A 208 14.70 -49.75 -12.00
C MET A 208 15.90 -50.44 -12.63
N GLY A 209 16.09 -51.72 -12.33
CA GLY A 209 17.10 -52.54 -13.02
C GLY A 209 16.76 -52.58 -14.51
N ASP A 210 17.79 -52.58 -15.37
CA ASP A 210 17.69 -52.50 -16.84
C ASP A 210 16.91 -53.66 -17.50
N TYR A 211 16.36 -54.59 -16.71
CA TYR A 211 15.67 -55.77 -17.20
C TYR A 211 14.67 -56.31 -16.17
N CYS A 212 13.40 -56.41 -16.56
CA CYS A 212 12.36 -57.16 -15.85
C CYS A 212 11.75 -58.17 -16.83
N ILE A 213 11.77 -59.47 -16.50
CA ILE A 213 10.99 -60.49 -17.21
C ILE A 213 9.67 -60.65 -16.47
N GLU A 214 8.58 -60.20 -17.08
CA GLU A 214 7.23 -60.49 -16.61
C GLU A 214 6.75 -61.79 -17.26
N VAL A 215 6.48 -62.82 -16.44
CA VAL A 215 5.89 -64.08 -16.91
C VAL A 215 4.37 -63.92 -16.86
N ILE A 216 3.75 -63.83 -18.03
CA ILE A 216 2.29 -63.80 -18.17
C ILE A 216 1.78 -65.25 -18.27
N SER A 217 1.00 -65.66 -17.29
CA SER A 217 0.29 -66.95 -17.31
C SER A 217 -1.00 -66.80 -18.13
N PHE A 218 -1.17 -67.64 -19.15
CA PHE A 218 -2.41 -67.78 -19.94
C PHE A 218 -3.27 -68.92 -19.39
#